data_AF-U4QZX5-F1
#
_entry.id   AF-U4QZX5-F1
#
_cell.length_a   1.000
_cell.length_b   1.000
_cell.length_c   1.000
_cell.angle_alpha   90.00
_cell.angle_beta   90.00
_cell.angle_gamma   90.00
#
_symmetry.space_group_name_H-M   'P 1'
#
loop_
_entity.id
_entity.type
_entity.pdbx_description
1 polymer ?
#
loop_
_entity_poly.entity_id
_entity_poly.type
_entity_poly.pdbx_seq_one_letter_code
_entity_poly.pdbx_strand_id
1 'polypeptide(L)'
;MPEKEAEPLERCIVHDEWDKDTIWRAYNMIVYIAFLRGINVGGKNIIKMADLKQVFESIGLCEVKTYIQSGNVLFKSNEAEESLCDKIEHKIGAVFGIPVNVILRTSTELEHIILNCPFSKDEIIEAETLSKVESLYVALLTHNPLKEKIEYINVYRSESDKYHIVGRDIYLLFHHSIRNSKLSNNLYKLNVSTTVRNWKTLSKLAVLAKTMQI
;
A
#
# COMPACT_ATOMS: atom_id res chain seq x y z
N MET A 1 -32.62 33.16 13.98
CA MET A 1 -32.16 31.99 13.20
C MET A 1 -30.65 32.08 13.15
N PRO A 2 -29.88 31.10 13.66
CA PRO A 2 -28.43 31.21 13.65
C PRO A 2 -27.90 30.90 12.25
N GLU A 3 -26.89 31.67 11.84
CA GLU A 3 -26.11 31.52 10.62
C GLU A 3 -25.46 30.13 10.58
N LYS A 4 -25.57 29.45 9.43
CA LYS A 4 -24.86 28.19 9.18
C LYS A 4 -23.41 28.52 8.84
N GLU A 5 -22.49 28.07 9.69
CA GLU A 5 -21.05 28.02 9.41
C GLU A 5 -20.80 27.17 8.15
N ALA A 6 -20.01 27.70 7.21
CA ALA A 6 -19.59 27.00 6.00
C ALA A 6 -18.51 25.94 6.31
N GLU A 7 -18.59 24.79 5.63
CA GLU A 7 -17.71 23.63 5.77
C GLU A 7 -16.29 23.83 5.16
N PRO A 8 -15.27 23.05 5.58
CA PRO A 8 -13.84 23.38 5.39
C PRO A 8 -13.24 23.07 4.00
N LEU A 9 -14.01 23.20 2.91
CA LEU A 9 -13.52 23.00 1.54
C LEU A 9 -12.92 24.27 0.89
N GLU A 10 -12.96 25.41 1.57
CA GLU A 10 -12.64 26.73 0.99
C GLU A 10 -11.14 27.09 0.89
N ARG A 11 -10.20 26.17 1.12
CA ARG A 11 -8.75 26.48 1.02
C ARG A 11 -8.11 26.32 -0.36
N CYS A 12 -8.91 26.11 -1.40
CA CYS A 12 -8.47 26.21 -2.80
C CYS A 12 -9.32 27.22 -3.56
N ILE A 13 -9.52 28.43 -3.02
CA ILE A 13 -10.16 29.52 -3.75
C ILE A 13 -9.07 30.30 -4.50
N VAL A 14 -8.89 29.95 -5.77
CA VAL A 14 -8.41 30.87 -6.80
C VAL A 14 -9.57 31.03 -7.78
N HIS A 15 -9.95 32.26 -8.05
CA HIS A 15 -11.04 32.66 -8.94
C HIS A 15 -10.98 31.98 -10.32
N ASP A 16 -12.02 31.22 -10.68
CA ASP A 16 -12.81 31.32 -11.93
C ASP A 16 -13.73 30.09 -12.04
N GLU A 17 -14.83 30.23 -12.79
CA GLU A 17 -15.84 29.21 -13.03
C GLU A 17 -15.21 27.85 -13.41
N TRP A 18 -15.41 26.84 -12.56
CA TRP A 18 -14.92 25.50 -12.86
C TRP A 18 -15.72 24.94 -14.04
N ASP A 19 -15.04 24.58 -15.12
CA ASP A 19 -15.71 23.85 -16.20
C ASP A 19 -16.22 22.48 -15.68
N LYS A 20 -17.25 21.95 -16.33
CA LYS A 20 -17.88 20.67 -15.92
C LYS A 20 -16.89 19.51 -15.90
N ASP A 21 -15.84 19.56 -16.72
CA ASP A 21 -14.81 18.51 -16.78
C ASP A 21 -13.91 18.55 -15.55
N THR A 22 -13.62 19.73 -15.01
CA THR A 22 -12.81 19.94 -13.81
C THR A 22 -13.58 19.50 -12.57
N ILE A 23 -14.88 19.84 -12.51
CA ILE A 23 -15.78 19.36 -11.45
C ILE A 23 -15.88 17.84 -11.50
N TRP A 24 -16.12 17.25 -12.67
CA TRP A 24 -16.18 15.81 -12.81
C TRP A 24 -14.83 15.15 -12.44
N ARG A 25 -13.70 15.66 -12.91
CA ARG A 25 -12.38 15.13 -12.50
C ARG A 25 -12.17 15.15 -10.98
N ALA A 26 -12.64 16.18 -10.28
CA ALA A 26 -12.59 16.25 -8.82
C ALA A 26 -13.52 15.21 -8.15
N TYR A 27 -14.73 15.00 -8.68
CA TYR A 27 -15.67 14.00 -8.16
C TYR A 27 -15.22 12.55 -8.43
N ASN A 28 -14.34 12.29 -9.41
CA ASN A 28 -13.82 10.94 -9.68
C ASN A 28 -12.48 10.60 -9.03
N MET A 29 -11.97 11.43 -8.11
CA MET A 29 -10.64 11.18 -7.57
C MET A 29 -10.65 9.96 -6.66
N ILE A 30 -9.87 8.96 -7.03
CA ILE A 30 -9.65 7.77 -6.22
C ILE A 30 -8.49 8.04 -5.27
N VAL A 31 -8.69 7.70 -3.99
CA VAL A 31 -7.59 7.66 -3.03
C VAL A 31 -6.79 6.39 -3.26
N TYR A 32 -5.53 6.54 -3.63
CA TYR A 32 -4.56 5.46 -3.82
C TYR A 32 -3.55 5.42 -2.67
N ILE A 33 -3.00 4.23 -2.44
CA ILE A 33 -1.88 3.96 -1.55
C ILE A 33 -0.79 3.28 -2.37
N ALA A 34 0.36 3.94 -2.50
CA ALA A 34 1.57 3.40 -3.09
C ALA A 34 2.47 2.75 -2.05
N PHE A 35 2.88 1.52 -2.35
CA PHE A 35 3.79 0.71 -1.56
C PHE A 35 5.10 0.51 -2.33
N LEU A 36 6.13 1.24 -1.93
CA LEU A 36 7.45 1.16 -2.54
C LEU A 36 8.23 0.00 -1.91
N ARG A 37 8.97 -0.73 -2.74
CA ARG A 37 9.84 -1.82 -2.28
C ARG A 37 11.30 -1.37 -2.21
N GLY A 38 12.00 -1.77 -1.15
CA GLY A 38 13.46 -1.74 -1.11
C GLY A 38 14.09 -0.37 -0.84
N ILE A 39 13.33 0.59 -0.30
CA ILE A 39 13.86 1.90 0.14
C ILE A 39 14.08 1.93 1.64
N ASN A 40 15.08 2.70 2.10
CA ASN A 40 15.40 2.91 3.53
C ASN A 40 15.59 1.63 4.36
N VAL A 41 16.00 0.53 3.74
CA VAL A 41 16.26 -0.76 4.40
C VAL A 41 17.75 -1.08 4.35
N GLY A 42 18.32 -1.44 5.51
CA GLY A 42 19.74 -1.83 5.60
C GLY A 42 20.72 -0.76 5.13
N GLY A 43 20.37 0.52 5.25
CA GLY A 43 21.22 1.65 4.84
C GLY A 43 21.30 1.88 3.32
N LYS A 44 20.50 1.16 2.51
CA LYS A 44 20.48 1.30 1.05
C LYS A 44 19.26 2.08 0.58
N ASN A 45 19.35 2.65 -0.62
CA ASN A 45 18.26 3.35 -1.30
C ASN A 45 17.59 4.39 -0.38
N ILE A 46 18.41 5.27 0.17
CA ILE A 46 17.97 6.25 1.17
C ILE A 46 17.18 7.36 0.48
N ILE A 47 15.93 7.53 0.87
CA ILE A 47 15.04 8.57 0.38
C ILE A 47 14.37 9.22 1.58
N LYS A 48 14.50 10.55 1.70
CA LYS A 48 13.75 11.31 2.71
C LYS A 48 12.28 11.34 2.30
N MET A 49 11.37 11.12 3.26
CA MET A 49 9.94 11.09 2.96
C MET A 49 9.40 12.44 2.44
N ALA A 50 10.01 13.56 2.84
CA ALA A 50 9.69 14.88 2.29
C ALA A 50 10.02 14.97 0.79
N ASP A 51 11.19 14.49 0.39
CA ASP A 51 11.61 14.48 -1.02
C ASP A 51 10.74 13.51 -1.83
N LEU A 52 10.41 12.35 -1.26
CA LEU A 52 9.48 11.40 -1.88
C LEU A 52 8.10 12.02 -2.10
N LYS A 53 7.58 12.76 -1.11
CA LYS A 53 6.33 13.49 -1.24
C LYS A 53 6.38 14.51 -2.39
N GLN A 54 7.45 15.31 -2.46
CA GLN A 54 7.64 16.29 -3.54
C GLN A 54 7.68 15.63 -4.92
N VAL A 55 8.25 14.43 -5.04
CA VAL A 55 8.23 13.68 -6.30
C VAL A 55 6.81 13.39 -6.76
N PHE A 56 5.94 12.90 -5.88
CA PHE A 56 4.54 12.63 -6.20
C PHE A 56 3.78 13.92 -6.56
N GLU A 57 4.00 15.01 -5.81
CA GLU A 57 3.38 16.32 -6.11
C GLU A 57 3.86 16.87 -7.47
N SER A 58 5.14 16.68 -7.81
CA SER A 58 5.73 17.19 -9.07
C SER A 58 5.19 16.51 -10.33
N ILE A 59 4.57 15.34 -10.20
CA ILE A 59 3.91 14.63 -11.32
C ILE A 59 2.38 14.83 -11.31
N GLY A 60 1.89 15.81 -10.54
CA GLY A 60 0.50 16.24 -10.53
C GLY A 60 -0.43 15.42 -9.63
N LEU A 61 0.11 14.62 -8.70
CA LEU A 61 -0.71 13.88 -7.74
C LEU A 61 -1.11 14.79 -6.57
N CYS A 62 -2.37 14.67 -6.15
CA CYS A 62 -2.96 15.59 -5.17
C CYS A 62 -3.00 14.97 -3.76
N GLU A 63 -3.07 15.84 -2.75
CA GLU A 63 -3.22 15.46 -1.34
C GLU A 63 -2.21 14.41 -0.85
N VAL A 64 -0.96 14.55 -1.29
CA VAL A 64 0.09 13.57 -1.02
C VAL A 64 0.46 13.55 0.47
N LYS A 65 0.37 12.36 1.07
CA LYS A 65 0.77 12.07 2.45
C LYS A 65 1.72 10.87 2.46
N THR A 66 2.78 10.94 3.25
CA THR A 66 3.66 9.79 3.48
C THR A 66 3.43 9.21 4.86
N TYR A 67 3.53 7.89 5.00
CA TYR A 67 3.45 7.21 6.29
C TYR A 67 4.68 6.35 6.53
N ILE A 68 5.39 6.65 7.63
CA ILE A 68 6.67 6.05 8.06
C ILE A 68 7.74 6.03 6.95
N GLN A 69 8.93 5.47 7.23
CA GLN A 69 10.06 5.52 6.30
C GLN A 69 10.15 4.32 5.35
N SER A 70 9.20 3.38 5.43
CA SER A 70 9.22 2.14 4.63
C SER A 70 8.61 2.29 3.23
N GLY A 71 8.32 3.52 2.78
CA GLY A 71 7.79 3.79 1.46
C GLY A 71 6.30 3.49 1.34
N ASN A 72 5.48 4.23 2.10
CA ASN A 72 4.03 4.23 1.96
C ASN A 72 3.57 5.65 1.68
N VAL A 73 2.88 5.85 0.56
CA VAL A 73 2.43 7.17 0.12
C VAL A 73 0.95 7.08 -0.22
N LEU A 74 0.12 7.97 0.34
CA LEU A 74 -1.27 8.14 -0.01
C LEU A 74 -1.41 9.36 -0.89
N PHE A 75 -2.26 9.32 -1.90
CA PHE A 75 -2.52 10.43 -2.81
C PHE A 75 -3.89 10.25 -3.48
N LYS A 76 -4.39 11.32 -4.10
CA LYS A 76 -5.58 11.29 -4.94
C LYS A 76 -5.19 11.35 -6.41
N SER A 77 -5.82 10.53 -7.24
CA SER A 77 -5.70 10.60 -8.69
C SER A 77 -6.94 10.02 -9.38
N ASN A 78 -7.19 10.46 -10.60
CA ASN A 78 -8.18 9.89 -11.52
C ASN A 78 -7.52 9.05 -12.64
N GLU A 79 -6.18 8.94 -12.63
CA GLU A 79 -5.44 8.10 -13.57
C GLU A 79 -5.57 6.60 -13.23
N ALA A 80 -5.36 5.75 -14.22
CA ALA A 80 -5.36 4.30 -14.06
C ALA A 80 -4.11 3.80 -13.30
N GLU A 81 -4.27 2.68 -12.60
CA GLU A 81 -3.22 2.07 -11.76
C GLU A 81 -1.89 1.88 -12.50
N GLU A 82 -1.92 1.31 -13.71
CA GLU A 82 -0.73 1.01 -14.51
C GLU A 82 0.04 2.28 -14.90
N SER A 83 -0.68 3.30 -15.41
CA SER A 83 -0.11 4.62 -15.72
C SER A 83 0.55 5.26 -14.51
N LEU A 84 -0.10 5.18 -13.35
CA LEU A 84 0.43 5.74 -12.11
C LEU A 84 1.71 5.02 -11.66
N CYS A 85 1.74 3.69 -11.68
CA CYS A 85 2.94 2.91 -11.34
C CYS A 85 4.12 3.35 -12.20
N ASP A 86 3.98 3.34 -13.52
CA ASP A 86 5.05 3.68 -14.47
C ASP A 86 5.55 5.12 -14.25
N LYS A 87 4.62 6.08 -14.10
CA LYS A 87 4.94 7.49 -13.89
C LYS A 87 5.72 7.72 -12.60
N ILE A 88 5.30 7.06 -11.51
CA ILE A 88 5.94 7.15 -10.19
C ILE A 88 7.33 6.51 -10.24
N GLU A 89 7.44 5.28 -10.75
CA GLU A 89 8.72 4.54 -10.84
C GLU A 89 9.74 5.29 -11.68
N HIS A 90 9.35 5.76 -12.86
CA HIS A 90 10.20 6.55 -13.74
C HIS A 90 10.69 7.84 -13.06
N LYS A 91 9.78 8.58 -12.40
CA LYS A 91 10.15 9.83 -11.75
C LYS A 91 11.08 9.62 -10.56
N ILE A 92 10.85 8.59 -9.74
CA ILE A 92 11.75 8.24 -8.63
C ILE A 92 13.13 7.84 -9.16
N GLY A 93 13.18 7.02 -10.22
CA GLY A 93 14.42 6.64 -10.89
C GLY A 93 15.19 7.86 -11.40
N ALA A 94 14.51 8.81 -12.06
CA ALA A 94 15.13 10.01 -12.58
C ALA A 94 15.66 10.97 -11.49
N VAL A 95 14.94 11.10 -10.36
CA VAL A 95 15.30 12.06 -9.30
C VAL A 95 16.36 11.50 -8.35
N PHE A 96 16.24 10.22 -7.97
CA PHE A 96 17.11 9.62 -6.95
C PHE A 96 18.17 8.67 -7.52
N GLY A 97 18.10 8.33 -8.81
CA GLY A 97 19.01 7.37 -9.43
C GLY A 97 18.84 5.94 -8.91
N ILE A 98 17.67 5.61 -8.36
CA ILE A 98 17.38 4.33 -7.72
C ILE A 98 16.20 3.66 -8.44
N PRO A 99 16.34 2.41 -8.94
CA PRO A 99 15.20 1.65 -9.40
C PRO A 99 14.33 1.24 -8.21
N VAL A 100 13.03 1.51 -8.29
CA VAL A 100 12.05 1.09 -7.30
C VAL A 100 10.90 0.39 -7.99
N ASN A 101 10.29 -0.57 -7.30
CA ASN A 101 9.00 -1.12 -7.69
C ASN A 101 7.91 -0.50 -6.81
N VAL A 102 6.82 -0.09 -7.44
CA VAL A 102 5.65 0.49 -6.81
C VAL A 102 4.48 -0.47 -7.01
N ILE A 103 3.75 -0.73 -5.93
CA ILE A 103 2.48 -1.45 -5.98
C ILE A 103 1.41 -0.53 -5.43
N LEU A 104 0.28 -0.43 -6.13
CA LEU A 104 -0.83 0.41 -5.71
C LEU A 104 -1.98 -0.45 -5.17
N ARG A 105 -2.70 0.11 -4.20
CA ARG A 105 -4.08 -0.28 -3.87
C ARG A 105 -4.92 0.98 -3.77
N THR A 106 -6.17 0.89 -4.19
CA THR A 106 -7.16 1.91 -3.84
C THR A 106 -7.50 1.84 -2.36
N SER A 107 -8.05 2.92 -1.81
CA SER A 107 -8.63 2.95 -0.47
C SER A 107 -9.67 1.86 -0.24
N THR A 108 -10.54 1.61 -1.22
CA THR A 108 -11.55 0.56 -1.18
C THR A 108 -10.91 -0.83 -1.15
N GLU A 109 -9.93 -1.12 -2.00
CA GLU A 109 -9.21 -2.40 -1.97
C GLU A 109 -8.50 -2.61 -0.63
N LEU A 110 -7.87 -1.57 -0.09
CA LEU A 110 -7.21 -1.66 1.21
C LEU A 110 -8.21 -1.90 2.34
N GLU A 111 -9.39 -1.27 2.30
CA GLU A 111 -10.48 -1.55 3.26
C GLU A 111 -10.95 -3.00 3.13
N HIS A 112 -11.11 -3.52 1.92
CA HIS A 112 -11.43 -4.94 1.69
C HIS A 112 -10.36 -5.88 2.26
N ILE A 113 -9.08 -5.54 2.10
CA ILE A 113 -7.97 -6.33 2.68
C ILE A 113 -8.14 -6.43 4.19
N ILE A 114 -8.44 -5.30 4.86
CA ILE A 114 -8.58 -5.24 6.32
C ILE A 114 -9.84 -5.97 6.81
N LEU A 115 -10.97 -5.81 6.13
CA LEU A 115 -12.26 -6.39 6.56
C LEU A 115 -12.36 -7.89 6.32
N ASN A 116 -11.60 -8.43 5.35
CA ASN A 116 -11.69 -9.84 4.94
C ASN A 116 -10.44 -10.65 5.30
N CYS A 117 -9.84 -10.36 6.47
CA CYS A 117 -8.73 -11.18 6.97
C CYS A 117 -9.19 -12.65 7.13
N PRO A 118 -8.53 -13.62 6.48
CA PRO A 118 -8.96 -15.01 6.47
C PRO A 118 -8.52 -15.78 7.74
N PHE A 119 -7.66 -15.20 8.57
CA PHE A 119 -7.24 -15.79 9.84
C PHE A 119 -8.23 -15.43 10.94
N SER A 120 -8.55 -16.42 11.77
CA SER A 120 -9.38 -16.19 12.95
C SER A 120 -8.64 -15.33 13.99
N LYS A 121 -9.40 -14.71 14.91
CA LYS A 121 -8.81 -13.93 16.01
C LYS A 121 -7.91 -14.80 16.90
N ASP A 122 -8.32 -16.04 17.16
CA ASP A 122 -7.57 -16.95 18.01
C ASP A 122 -6.23 -17.34 17.39
N GLU A 123 -6.19 -17.61 16.07
CA GLU A 123 -4.93 -17.88 15.35
C GLU A 123 -3.97 -16.68 15.40
N ILE A 124 -4.50 -15.46 15.27
CA ILE A 124 -3.68 -14.25 15.33
C ILE A 124 -3.10 -14.07 16.74
N ILE A 125 -3.93 -14.22 17.77
CA ILE A 125 -3.50 -14.09 19.18
C ILE A 125 -2.45 -15.15 19.53
N GLU A 126 -2.65 -16.39 19.09
CA GLU A 126 -1.68 -17.48 19.28
C GLU A 126 -0.33 -17.12 18.63
N ALA A 127 -0.35 -16.70 17.36
CA ALA A 127 0.85 -16.32 16.63
C ALA A 127 1.55 -15.09 17.23
N GLU A 128 0.81 -14.11 17.74
CA GLU A 128 1.36 -12.93 18.43
C GLU A 128 1.95 -13.29 19.80
N THR A 129 1.38 -14.29 20.49
CA THR A 129 1.89 -14.76 21.80
C THR A 129 3.22 -15.50 21.64
N LEU A 130 3.37 -16.27 20.57
CA LEU A 130 4.57 -17.07 20.29
C LEU A 130 5.70 -16.25 19.63
N SER A 131 5.36 -15.12 19.00
CA SER A 131 6.30 -14.26 18.29
C SER A 131 6.75 -13.08 19.16
N LYS A 132 7.99 -12.63 18.97
CA LYS A 132 8.50 -11.38 19.58
C LYS A 132 8.38 -10.17 18.64
N VAL A 133 7.87 -10.39 17.43
CA VAL A 133 7.71 -9.38 16.37
C VAL A 133 6.31 -9.49 15.77
N GLU A 134 5.96 -8.58 14.85
CA GLU A 134 4.69 -8.66 14.12
C GLU A 134 4.53 -10.04 13.46
N SER A 135 3.34 -10.63 13.60
CA SER A 135 3.03 -11.99 13.13
C SER A 135 2.19 -12.00 11.86
N LEU A 136 1.33 -10.99 11.67
CA LEU A 136 0.42 -10.90 10.52
C LEU A 136 0.93 -9.87 9.50
N TYR A 137 1.00 -10.30 8.24
CA TYR A 137 1.43 -9.50 7.10
C TYR A 137 0.53 -9.74 5.90
N VAL A 138 0.59 -8.83 4.94
CA VAL A 138 0.06 -9.03 3.59
C VAL A 138 1.18 -8.79 2.59
N ALA A 139 1.39 -9.75 1.69
CA ALA A 139 2.16 -9.57 0.49
C ALA A 139 1.22 -9.08 -0.62
N LEU A 140 1.42 -7.84 -1.04
CA LEU A 140 0.66 -7.18 -2.09
C LEU A 140 1.34 -7.50 -3.42
N LEU A 141 0.63 -8.12 -4.36
CA LEU A 141 1.14 -8.45 -5.69
C LEU A 141 0.58 -7.49 -6.74
N THR A 142 1.29 -7.32 -7.85
CA THR A 142 0.77 -6.54 -8.99
C THR A 142 -0.39 -7.25 -9.70
N HIS A 143 -0.32 -8.58 -9.81
CA HIS A 143 -1.37 -9.42 -10.41
C HIS A 143 -1.48 -10.78 -9.71
N ASN A 144 -2.52 -11.54 -10.06
CA ASN A 144 -2.73 -12.88 -9.49
C ASN A 144 -1.59 -13.82 -9.88
N PRO A 145 -0.99 -14.56 -8.93
CA PRO A 145 0.04 -15.53 -9.25
C PRO A 145 -0.55 -16.73 -10.01
N LEU A 146 0.25 -17.31 -10.90
CA LEU A 146 -0.14 -18.54 -11.61
C LEU A 146 -0.30 -19.71 -10.63
N LYS A 147 -1.30 -20.57 -10.86
CA LYS A 147 -1.59 -21.72 -10.00
C LYS A 147 -0.37 -22.60 -9.73
N GLU A 148 0.40 -22.91 -10.76
CA GLU A 148 1.64 -23.69 -10.65
C GLU A 148 2.64 -23.04 -9.69
N LYS A 149 2.76 -21.70 -9.72
CA LYS A 149 3.65 -20.96 -8.83
C LYS A 149 3.16 -20.94 -7.38
N ILE A 150 1.84 -20.96 -7.18
CA ILE A 150 1.24 -21.13 -5.85
C ILE A 150 1.61 -22.51 -5.27
N GLU A 151 1.53 -23.56 -6.08
CA GLU A 151 1.90 -24.92 -5.67
C GLU A 151 3.39 -25.00 -5.26
N TYR A 152 4.27 -24.29 -5.98
CA TYR A 152 5.69 -24.19 -5.62
C TYR A 152 5.95 -23.54 -4.25
N ILE A 153 5.17 -22.53 -3.83
CA ILE A 153 5.37 -21.91 -2.51
C ILE A 153 4.69 -22.71 -1.38
N ASN A 154 3.68 -23.53 -1.72
CA ASN A 154 2.94 -24.32 -0.74
C ASN A 154 3.83 -25.30 0.02
N VAL A 155 4.93 -25.77 -0.59
CA VAL A 155 5.93 -26.64 0.06
C VAL A 155 6.66 -25.98 1.23
N TYR A 156 6.62 -24.64 1.33
CA TYR A 156 7.23 -23.88 2.41
C TYR A 156 6.25 -23.55 3.54
N ARG A 157 4.98 -23.96 3.41
CA ARG A 157 3.99 -23.86 4.49
C ARG A 157 4.40 -24.78 5.64
N SER A 158 4.17 -24.33 6.86
CA SER A 158 4.29 -25.14 8.07
C SER A 158 3.14 -24.81 9.02
N GLU A 159 3.07 -25.51 10.16
CA GLU A 159 2.18 -25.12 11.26
C GLU A 159 2.48 -23.70 11.75
N SER A 160 3.76 -23.31 11.71
CA SER A 160 4.26 -22.01 12.14
C SER A 160 4.19 -20.90 11.09
N ASP A 161 4.14 -21.23 9.80
CA ASP A 161 4.11 -20.29 8.67
C ASP A 161 2.90 -20.60 7.79
N LYS A 162 1.78 -19.91 8.04
CA LYS A 162 0.51 -20.08 7.33
C LYS A 162 0.31 -18.98 6.29
N TYR A 163 -0.43 -19.28 5.22
CA TYR A 163 -0.88 -18.27 4.27
C TYR A 163 -2.25 -18.56 3.67
N HIS A 164 -2.89 -17.50 3.18
CA HIS A 164 -4.10 -17.54 2.36
C HIS A 164 -3.96 -16.54 1.21
N ILE A 165 -4.42 -16.91 0.02
CA ILE A 165 -4.41 -16.05 -1.17
C ILE A 165 -5.84 -15.59 -1.44
N VAL A 166 -6.03 -14.28 -1.58
CA VAL A 166 -7.29 -13.66 -1.97
C VAL A 166 -7.00 -12.67 -3.09
N GLY A 167 -7.39 -13.04 -4.32
CA GLY A 167 -7.02 -12.27 -5.51
C GLY A 167 -5.50 -12.09 -5.62
N ARG A 168 -5.06 -10.83 -5.64
CA ARG A 168 -3.64 -10.43 -5.75
C ARG A 168 -2.99 -10.09 -4.41
N ASP A 169 -3.57 -10.56 -3.30
CA ASP A 169 -3.06 -10.33 -1.95
C ASP A 169 -2.87 -11.66 -1.21
N ILE A 170 -1.71 -11.82 -0.57
CA ILE A 170 -1.39 -13.02 0.20
C ILE A 170 -1.29 -12.63 1.67
N TYR A 171 -2.22 -13.12 2.48
CA TYR A 171 -2.17 -13.00 3.92
C TYR A 171 -1.17 -14.02 4.46
N LEU A 172 -0.28 -13.58 5.34
CA LEU A 172 0.81 -14.36 5.89
C LEU A 172 0.77 -14.28 7.41
N LEU A 173 0.73 -15.43 8.08
CA LEU A 173 0.75 -15.51 9.54
C LEU A 173 1.95 -16.34 10.00
N PHE A 174 2.82 -15.71 10.78
CA PHE A 174 4.07 -16.29 11.29
C PHE A 174 4.05 -16.38 12.81
N HIS A 175 4.37 -17.53 13.38
CA HIS A 175 4.42 -17.72 14.84
C HIS A 175 5.79 -17.36 15.46
N HIS A 176 6.79 -17.00 14.64
CA HIS A 176 8.14 -16.67 15.12
C HIS A 176 8.69 -15.35 14.56
N SER A 177 9.00 -15.32 13.26
CA SER A 177 9.51 -14.11 12.61
C SER A 177 9.47 -14.26 11.10
N ILE A 178 8.99 -13.22 10.43
CA ILE A 178 9.05 -13.10 8.96
C ILE A 178 10.48 -13.21 8.41
N ARG A 179 11.51 -12.82 9.19
CA ARG A 179 12.91 -12.80 8.74
C ARG A 179 13.49 -14.21 8.58
N ASN A 180 13.02 -15.15 9.38
CA ASN A 180 13.52 -16.52 9.41
C ASN A 180 12.57 -17.49 8.67
N SER A 181 11.44 -16.99 8.17
CA SER A 181 10.43 -17.79 7.49
C SER A 181 10.93 -18.27 6.12
N LYS A 182 10.86 -19.58 5.91
CA LYS A 182 11.12 -20.17 4.58
C LYS A 182 10.07 -19.71 3.58
N LEU A 183 8.81 -19.57 4.00
CA LEU A 183 7.73 -19.09 3.15
C LEU A 183 8.01 -17.66 2.66
N SER A 184 8.26 -16.72 3.58
CA SER A 184 8.60 -15.33 3.26
C SER A 184 9.81 -15.21 2.32
N ASN A 185 10.89 -15.94 2.65
CA ASN A 185 12.12 -15.93 1.86
C ASN A 185 11.95 -16.49 0.45
N ASN A 186 10.88 -17.24 0.17
CA ASN A 186 10.62 -17.84 -1.13
C ASN A 186 9.45 -17.19 -1.89
N LEU A 187 8.83 -16.11 -1.38
CA LEU A 187 7.74 -15.41 -2.08
C LEU A 187 8.14 -14.91 -3.48
N TYR A 188 9.42 -14.59 -3.70
CA TYR A 188 9.92 -14.17 -5.01
C TYR A 188 9.71 -15.24 -6.10
N LYS A 189 9.57 -16.52 -5.72
CA LYS A 189 9.31 -17.65 -6.64
C LYS A 189 7.92 -17.61 -7.26
N LEU A 190 7.03 -16.74 -6.77
CA LEU A 190 5.75 -16.46 -7.42
C LEU A 190 5.95 -15.81 -8.80
N ASN A 191 7.14 -15.26 -9.08
CA ASN A 191 7.44 -14.52 -10.31
C ASN A 191 6.50 -13.32 -10.53
N VAL A 192 5.99 -12.74 -9.45
CA VAL A 192 5.17 -11.53 -9.45
C VAL A 192 5.83 -10.48 -8.56
N SER A 193 5.85 -9.22 -9.02
CA SER A 193 6.34 -8.11 -8.21
C SER A 193 5.52 -8.02 -6.93
N THR A 194 6.19 -8.02 -5.78
CA THR A 194 5.57 -8.21 -4.47
C THR A 194 6.15 -7.24 -3.44
N THR A 195 5.27 -6.59 -2.68
CA THR A 195 5.64 -5.74 -1.54
C THR A 195 4.94 -6.24 -0.29
N VAL A 196 5.71 -6.55 0.76
CA VAL A 196 5.16 -7.05 2.03
C VAL A 196 5.03 -5.92 3.04
N ARG A 197 3.89 -5.87 3.75
CA ARG A 197 3.62 -4.94 4.86
C ARG A 197 3.00 -5.70 6.03
N ASN A 198 3.34 -5.29 7.26
CA ASN A 198 2.68 -5.83 8.44
C ASN A 198 1.26 -5.28 8.57
N TRP A 199 0.43 -6.01 9.33
CA TRP A 199 -0.98 -5.69 9.51
C TRP A 199 -1.22 -4.31 10.14
N LYS A 200 -0.39 -3.92 11.12
CA LYS A 200 -0.50 -2.61 11.79
C LYS A 200 -0.31 -1.45 10.82
N THR A 201 0.66 -1.57 9.91
CA THR A 201 0.91 -0.56 8.86
C THR A 201 -0.28 -0.44 7.93
N LEU A 202 -0.80 -1.58 7.42
CA LEU A 202 -1.96 -1.58 6.52
C LEU A 202 -3.22 -1.04 7.20
N SER A 203 -3.45 -1.42 8.46
CA SER A 203 -4.58 -0.93 9.25
C SER A 203 -4.49 0.59 9.45
N LYS A 204 -3.29 1.12 9.75
CA LYS A 204 -3.12 2.56 9.90
C LYS A 204 -3.29 3.30 8.58
N LEU A 205 -2.80 2.74 7.47
CA LEU A 205 -2.99 3.29 6.13
C LEU A 205 -4.46 3.30 5.72
N ALA A 206 -5.23 2.27 6.05
CA ALA A 206 -6.68 2.23 5.79
C ALA A 206 -7.41 3.36 6.52
N VAL A 207 -7.08 3.60 7.79
CA VAL A 207 -7.63 4.73 8.55
C VAL A 207 -7.26 6.07 7.92
N LEU A 208 -5.99 6.26 7.52
CA LEU A 208 -5.53 7.48 6.86
C LEU A 208 -6.17 7.69 5.48
N ALA A 209 -6.38 6.62 4.73
CA ALA A 209 -7.03 6.68 3.43
C ALA A 209 -8.50 7.09 3.57
N LYS A 210 -9.20 6.58 4.59
CA LYS A 210 -10.59 6.93 4.87
C LYS A 210 -10.78 8.42 5.18
N THR A 211 -9.82 9.05 5.86
CA THR A 211 -9.88 10.51 6.12
C THR A 211 -9.60 11.37 4.88
N MET A 212 -9.18 10.77 3.76
CA MET A 212 -9.00 11.46 2.48
C MET A 212 -10.21 11.29 1.55
N GLN A 213 -11.15 10.40 1.86
CA GLN A 213 -12.39 10.23 1.08
C GLN A 213 -13.48 11.24 1.46
N ILE A 214 -13.24 12.05 2.50
CA ILE A 214 -14.15 13.07 3.04
C ILE A 214 -13.96 14.37 2.28
#